data_AF-A0A4R0YYY4-F1
#
_entry.id   AF-A0A4R0YYY4-F1
#
_cell.length_a   1.000
_cell.length_b   1.000
_cell.length_c   1.000
_cell.angle_alpha   90.00
_cell.angle_beta   90.00
_cell.angle_gamma   90.00
#
_symmetry.space_group_name_H-M   'P 1'
#
loop_
_entity.id
_entity.type
_entity.pdbx_description
1 polymer ?
#
loop_
_entity_poly.entity_id
_entity_poly.type
_entity_poly.pdbx_seq_one_letter_code
_entity_poly.pdbx_strand_id
1 'polypeptide(L)'
;MEHHYAGQLELAKKGYAGIVDPVAYVNDRYHGHWTVKSEKHISGVPVLLQKAFNGGKNNCTLTSMTAIFRYYHDLGYERIPEDVIEIQRDAREIALAHQFKDEKGTPPTRISTIVTKLWAHYGYNGHSSSRYLWKWSTFERELAANRPFILNMANGFYKNHSVTGIGYIIFRKPGFPDVILLEVLDNRSRDIRYIDFNEFNFWGSITRVHPPKLDVQPK
;
A
#
# COMPACT_ATOMS: atom_id res chain seq x y z
N MET A 1 26.17 11.11 -15.87
CA MET A 1 25.41 10.56 -14.73
C MET A 1 23.94 10.82 -15.01
N GLU A 2 23.09 9.80 -15.00
CA GLU A 2 21.64 10.03 -15.09
C GLU A 2 21.20 10.72 -13.80
N HIS A 3 20.97 12.03 -13.86
CA HIS A 3 20.44 12.81 -12.74
C HIS A 3 19.06 12.26 -12.36
N HIS A 4 18.80 11.97 -11.08
CA HIS A 4 17.46 11.70 -10.53
C HIS A 4 16.70 13.01 -10.30
N TYR A 5 15.38 12.96 -10.09
CA TYR A 5 14.65 14.17 -9.67
C TYR A 5 14.99 14.52 -8.23
N ALA A 6 15.02 15.81 -7.90
CA ALA A 6 15.13 16.28 -6.52
C ALA A 6 14.04 15.62 -5.66
N GLY A 7 14.35 15.30 -4.40
CA GLY A 7 13.38 14.65 -3.52
C GLY A 7 13.04 13.21 -3.89
N GLN A 8 13.82 12.54 -4.75
CA GLN A 8 13.67 11.13 -5.09
C GLN A 8 14.93 10.34 -4.72
N LEU A 9 14.76 9.08 -4.29
CA LEU A 9 15.88 8.16 -4.10
C LEU A 9 16.68 8.01 -5.39
N GLU A 10 18.01 8.07 -5.30
CA GLU A 10 18.89 7.91 -6.48
C GLU A 10 18.65 6.59 -7.23
N LEU A 11 18.41 5.52 -6.46
CA LEU A 11 18.11 4.18 -6.97
C LEU A 11 16.83 4.12 -7.82
N ALA A 12 15.94 5.11 -7.71
CA ALA A 12 14.72 5.17 -8.51
C ALA A 12 14.92 5.75 -9.92
N LYS A 13 16.11 6.28 -10.24
CA LYS A 13 16.55 6.65 -11.61
C LYS A 13 15.50 7.41 -12.45
N LYS A 14 14.98 8.54 -11.95
CA LYS A 14 13.91 9.35 -12.60
C LYS A 14 12.58 8.63 -12.81
N GLY A 15 12.32 7.55 -12.08
CA GLY A 15 11.05 6.84 -12.11
C GLY A 15 9.88 7.63 -11.53
N TYR A 16 8.73 6.97 -11.46
CA TYR A 16 7.50 7.51 -10.88
C TYR A 16 7.41 7.30 -9.35
N ALA A 17 8.39 6.66 -8.70
CA ALA A 17 8.26 6.21 -7.31
C ALA A 17 9.55 6.38 -6.51
N GLY A 18 9.53 6.02 -5.22
CA GLY A 18 10.67 6.22 -4.34
C GLY A 18 10.91 7.69 -4.02
N ILE A 19 9.84 8.49 -4.07
CA ILE A 19 9.86 9.92 -3.72
C ILE A 19 9.90 10.03 -2.19
N VAL A 20 10.80 10.87 -1.69
CA VAL A 20 11.05 11.10 -0.25
C VAL A 20 10.76 12.54 0.17
N ASP A 21 10.83 13.48 -0.77
CA ASP A 21 10.39 14.87 -0.59
C ASP A 21 9.41 15.22 -1.74
N PRO A 22 8.09 15.14 -1.48
CA PRO A 22 7.03 15.48 -2.43
C PRO A 22 7.18 16.86 -3.07
N VAL A 23 7.53 17.88 -2.28
CA VAL A 23 7.55 19.27 -2.74
C VAL A 23 8.74 19.50 -3.65
N ALA A 24 9.92 19.01 -3.27
CA ALA A 24 11.10 19.06 -4.11
C ALA A 24 10.90 18.29 -5.43
N TYR A 25 10.32 17.08 -5.35
CA TYR A 25 10.05 16.25 -6.51
C TYR A 25 9.10 16.91 -7.51
N VAL A 26 7.95 17.40 -7.04
CA VAL A 26 6.96 18.01 -7.94
C VAL A 26 7.50 19.29 -8.57
N ASN A 27 8.24 20.10 -7.81
CA ASN A 27 8.81 21.33 -8.37
C ASN A 27 9.94 21.06 -9.37
N ASP A 28 10.75 20.03 -9.18
CA ASP A 28 11.79 19.66 -10.15
C ASP A 28 11.17 19.00 -11.40
N ARG A 29 10.34 17.96 -11.21
CA ARG A 29 9.72 17.21 -12.31
C ARG A 29 8.77 18.05 -13.16
N TYR A 30 7.94 18.87 -12.52
CA TYR A 30 6.86 19.62 -13.16
C TYR A 30 7.13 21.14 -13.24
N HIS A 31 8.41 21.54 -13.17
CA HIS A 31 8.86 22.90 -13.44
C HIS A 31 8.19 23.98 -12.56
N GLY A 32 8.29 23.81 -11.25
CA GLY A 32 8.09 24.85 -10.22
C GLY A 32 6.66 25.37 -9.99
N HIS A 33 6.49 26.08 -8.88
CA HIS A 33 5.29 26.84 -8.48
C HIS A 33 4.03 25.99 -8.22
N TRP A 34 4.22 24.77 -7.73
CA TRP A 34 3.12 23.92 -7.28
C TRP A 34 2.83 24.18 -5.80
N THR A 35 1.55 24.21 -5.44
CA THR A 35 1.10 24.30 -4.05
C THR A 35 0.27 23.08 -3.68
N VAL A 36 0.36 22.63 -2.43
CA VAL A 36 -0.52 21.57 -1.92
C VAL A 36 -1.97 22.06 -1.98
N LYS A 37 -2.81 21.28 -2.65
CA LYS A 37 -4.26 21.49 -2.76
C LYS A 37 -4.99 20.75 -1.65
N SER A 38 -4.63 19.49 -1.43
CA SER A 38 -5.18 18.65 -0.36
C SER A 38 -4.26 17.47 -0.08
N GLU A 39 -4.40 16.91 1.11
CA GLU A 39 -3.67 15.73 1.55
C GLU A 39 -4.58 14.84 2.40
N LYS A 40 -4.26 13.56 2.45
CA LYS A 40 -4.95 12.58 3.29
C LYS A 40 -3.92 11.56 3.75
N HIS A 41 -3.93 11.26 5.04
CA HIS A 41 -3.13 10.21 5.64
C HIS A 41 -4.02 9.34 6.53
N ILE A 42 -3.80 8.03 6.51
CA ILE A 42 -4.40 7.07 7.44
C ILE A 42 -3.41 6.82 8.57
N SER A 43 -3.65 7.45 9.72
CA SER A 43 -2.86 7.23 10.92
C SER A 43 -3.09 5.82 11.50
N GLY A 44 -2.08 5.27 12.16
CA GLY A 44 -2.20 4.00 12.90
C GLY A 44 -1.89 2.74 12.10
N VAL A 45 -1.64 2.84 10.79
CA VAL A 45 -1.11 1.68 10.04
C VAL A 45 0.35 1.47 10.44
N PRO A 46 0.72 0.34 11.06
CA PRO A 46 2.08 0.14 11.56
C PRO A 46 3.08 -0.01 10.42
N VAL A 47 4.26 0.57 10.61
CA VAL A 47 5.37 0.44 9.67
C VAL A 47 6.12 -0.85 9.92
N LEU A 48 5.90 -1.84 9.06
CA LEU A 48 6.50 -3.15 9.17
C LEU A 48 7.55 -3.38 8.09
N LEU A 49 8.74 -3.83 8.50
CA LEU A 49 9.81 -4.17 7.57
C LEU A 49 9.71 -5.64 7.20
N GLN A 50 9.67 -5.95 5.90
CA GLN A 50 9.56 -7.33 5.43
C GLN A 50 10.72 -8.20 5.94
N LYS A 51 11.91 -7.61 6.14
CA LYS A 51 13.11 -8.27 6.68
C LYS A 51 12.95 -8.75 8.13
N ALA A 52 11.98 -8.22 8.87
CA ALA A 52 11.65 -8.68 10.21
C ALA A 52 10.95 -10.05 10.19
N PHE A 53 10.44 -10.48 9.02
CA PHE A 53 9.69 -11.73 8.89
C PHE A 53 10.42 -12.68 7.93
N ASN A 54 10.67 -13.91 8.37
CA ASN A 54 11.18 -15.02 7.56
C ASN A 54 12.37 -14.64 6.62
N GLY A 55 13.32 -13.83 7.11
CA GLY A 55 14.50 -13.42 6.34
C GLY A 55 14.24 -12.45 5.19
N GLY A 56 13.03 -11.89 5.06
CA GLY A 56 12.70 -10.80 4.13
C GLY A 56 12.57 -11.15 2.66
N LYS A 57 12.53 -12.43 2.29
CA LYS A 57 12.43 -12.84 0.88
C LYS A 57 10.96 -13.03 0.49
N ASN A 58 10.56 -12.33 -0.58
CA ASN A 58 9.28 -12.51 -1.30
C ASN A 58 8.00 -12.43 -0.44
N ASN A 59 8.03 -11.73 0.69
CA ASN A 59 6.93 -11.62 1.64
C ASN A 59 6.36 -10.19 1.76
N CYS A 60 6.63 -9.32 0.79
CA CYS A 60 6.14 -7.94 0.75
C CYS A 60 4.61 -7.86 0.83
N THR A 61 3.89 -8.71 0.07
CA THR A 61 2.43 -8.79 0.12
C THR A 61 1.92 -9.19 1.50
N LEU A 62 2.55 -10.20 2.13
CA LEU A 62 2.18 -10.68 3.46
C LEU A 62 2.43 -9.59 4.51
N THR A 63 3.53 -8.86 4.39
CA THR A 63 3.86 -7.73 5.27
C THR A 63 2.80 -6.63 5.19
N SER A 64 2.33 -6.30 3.97
CA SER A 64 1.21 -5.38 3.80
C SER A 64 -0.10 -5.90 4.38
N MET A 65 -0.42 -7.20 4.23
CA MET A 65 -1.59 -7.81 4.88
C MET A 65 -1.50 -7.66 6.40
N THR A 66 -0.35 -7.99 6.98
CA THR A 66 -0.11 -7.92 8.43
C THR A 66 -0.28 -6.51 8.97
N ALA A 67 0.29 -5.51 8.29
CA ALA A 67 0.12 -4.11 8.70
C ALA A 67 -1.35 -3.69 8.69
N ILE A 68 -2.09 -4.06 7.63
CA ILE A 68 -3.51 -3.73 7.50
C ILE A 68 -4.36 -4.44 8.56
N PHE A 69 -4.10 -5.71 8.86
CA PHE A 69 -4.86 -6.44 9.88
C PHE A 69 -4.52 -5.96 11.29
N ARG A 70 -3.26 -5.62 11.59
CA ARG A 70 -2.89 -4.98 12.85
C ARG A 70 -3.60 -3.63 13.03
N TYR A 71 -3.67 -2.83 11.98
CA TYR A 71 -4.46 -1.59 11.97
C TYR A 71 -5.94 -1.85 12.30
N TYR A 72 -6.55 -2.89 11.71
CA TYR A 72 -7.93 -3.23 12.06
C TYR A 72 -8.08 -3.76 13.48
N HIS A 73 -7.12 -4.51 14.04
CA HIS A 73 -7.15 -4.82 15.47
C HIS A 73 -7.28 -3.55 16.32
N ASP A 74 -6.47 -2.52 16.05
CA ASP A 74 -6.52 -1.23 16.78
C ASP A 74 -7.85 -0.48 16.61
N LEU A 75 -8.64 -0.81 15.58
CA LEU A 75 -9.98 -0.28 15.35
C LEU A 75 -11.11 -1.10 16.00
N GLY A 76 -10.79 -2.11 16.82
CA GLY A 76 -11.76 -2.91 17.57
C GLY A 76 -12.09 -4.27 16.97
N TYR A 77 -11.31 -4.74 15.99
CA TYR A 77 -11.42 -6.11 15.47
C TYR A 77 -10.59 -7.08 16.33
N GLU A 78 -10.95 -7.20 17.61
CA GLU A 78 -10.16 -7.85 18.68
C GLU A 78 -9.87 -9.35 18.46
N ARG A 79 -10.58 -10.05 17.57
CA ARG A 79 -10.25 -11.44 17.20
C ARG A 79 -9.06 -11.55 16.25
N ILE A 80 -8.64 -10.45 15.65
CA ILE A 80 -7.33 -10.38 15.00
C ILE A 80 -6.29 -10.32 16.13
N PRO A 81 -5.19 -11.09 16.10
CA PRO A 81 -4.13 -11.00 17.12
C PRO A 81 -3.50 -9.61 17.22
N GLU A 82 -2.98 -9.24 18.39
CA GLU A 82 -2.18 -8.02 18.56
C GLU A 82 -0.74 -8.22 18.04
N ASP A 83 -0.20 -9.42 18.16
CA ASP A 83 1.16 -9.73 17.71
C ASP A 83 1.25 -9.83 16.19
N VAL A 84 2.04 -8.94 15.58
CA VAL A 84 2.30 -8.92 14.14
C VAL A 84 2.98 -10.20 13.64
N ILE A 85 3.73 -10.91 14.48
CA ILE A 85 4.36 -12.19 14.13
C ILE A 85 3.29 -13.27 13.95
N GLU A 86 2.28 -13.28 14.82
CA GLU A 86 1.13 -14.18 14.73
C GLU A 86 0.29 -13.89 13.49
N ILE A 87 -0.07 -12.62 13.26
CA ILE A 87 -0.82 -12.23 12.05
C ILE A 87 -0.06 -12.64 10.78
N GLN A 88 1.26 -12.43 10.75
CA GLN A 88 2.10 -12.79 9.61
C GLN A 88 2.15 -14.31 9.40
N ARG A 89 2.23 -15.10 10.47
CA ARG A 89 2.21 -16.57 10.41
C ARG A 89 0.89 -17.06 9.80
N ASP A 90 -0.23 -16.55 10.28
CA ASP A 90 -1.56 -16.94 9.83
C ASP A 90 -1.80 -16.54 8.36
N ALA A 91 -1.41 -15.30 8.00
CA ALA A 91 -1.45 -14.83 6.62
C ALA A 91 -0.61 -15.72 5.69
N ARG A 92 0.57 -16.16 6.15
CA ARG A 92 1.47 -17.04 5.40
C ARG A 92 0.89 -18.44 5.22
N GLU A 93 0.33 -19.04 6.27
CA GLU A 93 -0.29 -20.37 6.22
C GLU A 93 -1.43 -20.41 5.19
N ILE A 94 -2.32 -19.42 5.24
CA ILE A 94 -3.40 -19.24 4.26
C ILE A 94 -2.81 -19.00 2.86
N ALA A 95 -1.77 -18.18 2.74
CA ALA A 95 -1.14 -17.90 1.46
C ALA A 95 -0.53 -19.15 0.82
N LEU A 96 0.10 -20.04 1.60
CA LEU A 96 0.65 -21.32 1.12
C LEU A 96 -0.44 -22.21 0.51
N ALA A 97 -1.61 -22.28 1.14
CA ALA A 97 -2.79 -22.96 0.58
C ALA A 97 -3.34 -22.29 -0.70
N HIS A 98 -2.92 -21.06 -0.97
CA HIS A 98 -3.36 -20.23 -2.10
C HIS A 98 -2.22 -19.79 -3.02
N GLN A 99 -1.29 -20.70 -3.30
CA GLN A 99 -0.24 -20.60 -4.33
C GLN A 99 0.89 -19.61 -4.05
N PHE A 100 1.03 -19.11 -2.82
CA PHE A 100 2.27 -18.49 -2.38
C PHE A 100 3.43 -19.49 -2.45
N LYS A 101 4.61 -19.03 -2.88
CA LYS A 101 5.86 -19.80 -2.85
C LYS A 101 6.97 -18.94 -2.31
N ASP A 102 7.86 -19.49 -1.50
CA ASP A 102 8.97 -18.72 -0.92
C ASP A 102 9.88 -18.09 -1.98
N GLU A 103 10.01 -18.72 -3.14
CA GLU A 103 10.87 -18.24 -4.23
C GLU A 103 10.17 -17.22 -5.13
N LYS A 104 8.83 -17.13 -5.11
CA LYS A 104 8.04 -16.31 -6.04
C LYS A 104 7.14 -15.26 -5.38
N GLY A 105 6.86 -15.41 -4.09
CA GLY A 105 5.91 -14.60 -3.36
C GLY A 105 4.46 -14.94 -3.68
N THR A 106 3.57 -13.98 -3.41
CA THR A 106 2.13 -14.14 -3.61
C THR A 106 1.73 -13.79 -5.05
N PRO A 107 1.05 -14.69 -5.79
CA PRO A 107 0.52 -14.35 -7.10
C PRO A 107 -0.52 -13.20 -6.99
N PRO A 108 -0.43 -12.13 -7.80
CA PRO A 108 -1.34 -10.98 -7.68
C PRO A 108 -2.83 -11.31 -7.78
N THR A 109 -3.19 -12.39 -8.48
CA THR A 109 -4.57 -12.89 -8.64
C THR A 109 -5.12 -13.62 -7.41
N ARG A 110 -4.27 -13.92 -6.42
CA ARG A 110 -4.66 -14.64 -5.20
C ARG A 110 -4.75 -13.76 -3.96
N ILE A 111 -4.22 -12.54 -4.03
CA ILE A 111 -4.14 -11.62 -2.88
C ILE A 111 -5.52 -11.38 -2.26
N SER A 112 -6.55 -11.08 -3.07
CA SER A 112 -7.91 -10.85 -2.54
C SER A 112 -8.53 -12.09 -1.92
N THR A 113 -8.26 -13.28 -2.47
CA THR A 113 -8.70 -14.55 -1.87
C THR A 113 -8.05 -14.75 -0.51
N ILE A 114 -6.74 -14.53 -0.40
CA ILE A 114 -5.98 -14.67 0.86
C ILE A 114 -6.51 -13.69 1.91
N VAL A 115 -6.69 -12.41 1.56
CA VAL A 115 -7.26 -11.42 2.49
C VAL A 115 -8.66 -11.81 2.97
N THR A 116 -9.52 -12.28 2.06
CA THR A 116 -10.88 -12.72 2.43
C THR A 116 -10.85 -13.94 3.35
N LYS A 117 -9.93 -14.88 3.11
CA LYS A 117 -9.73 -16.05 3.97
C LYS A 117 -9.14 -15.67 5.33
N LEU A 118 -8.26 -14.67 5.38
CA LEU A 118 -7.69 -14.17 6.63
C LEU A 118 -8.76 -13.49 7.51
N TRP A 119 -9.69 -12.73 6.92
CA TRP A 119 -10.87 -12.27 7.65
C TRP A 119 -11.69 -13.42 8.24
N ALA A 120 -11.99 -14.44 7.42
CA ALA A 120 -12.76 -15.60 7.86
C ALA A 120 -12.05 -16.42 8.95
N HIS A 121 -10.71 -16.53 8.86
CA HIS A 121 -9.87 -17.17 9.88
C HIS A 121 -10.04 -16.51 11.25
N TYR A 122 -10.09 -15.17 11.30
CA TYR A 122 -10.38 -14.42 12.52
C TYR A 122 -11.90 -14.32 12.84
N GLY A 123 -12.73 -15.11 12.17
CA GLY A 123 -14.18 -15.20 12.42
C GLY A 123 -15.01 -14.02 11.91
N TYR A 124 -14.45 -13.15 11.07
CA TYR A 124 -15.10 -11.95 10.52
C TYR A 124 -15.60 -12.19 9.10
N ASN A 125 -16.80 -11.71 8.77
CA ASN A 125 -17.34 -11.75 7.41
C ASN A 125 -16.84 -10.57 6.54
N GLY A 126 -15.56 -10.20 6.71
CA GLY A 126 -14.89 -9.22 5.87
C GLY A 126 -14.56 -9.79 4.51
N HIS A 127 -14.28 -8.93 3.52
CA HIS A 127 -13.95 -9.40 2.19
C HIS A 127 -12.93 -8.50 1.50
N SER A 128 -12.39 -8.99 0.39
CA SER A 128 -11.44 -8.23 -0.42
C SER A 128 -11.79 -8.30 -1.90
N SER A 129 -11.27 -7.35 -2.67
CA SER A 129 -11.38 -7.36 -4.12
C SER A 129 -10.18 -6.69 -4.76
N SER A 130 -9.68 -7.30 -5.83
CA SER A 130 -8.61 -6.73 -6.66
C SER A 130 -9.17 -6.02 -7.89
N ARG A 131 -8.54 -4.92 -8.28
CA ARG A 131 -8.76 -4.25 -9.58
C ARG A 131 -7.41 -4.13 -10.29
N TYR A 132 -7.39 -4.43 -11.59
CA TYR A 132 -6.17 -4.45 -12.44
C TYR A 132 -6.11 -3.28 -13.43
N LEU A 133 -7.19 -2.49 -13.52
CA LEU A 133 -7.30 -1.23 -14.23
C LEU A 133 -8.08 -0.28 -13.33
N TRP A 134 -7.51 0.88 -13.01
CA TRP A 134 -8.09 1.79 -12.03
C TRP A 134 -7.95 3.25 -12.46
N LYS A 135 -8.88 4.05 -11.96
CA LYS A 135 -8.81 5.51 -11.97
C LYS A 135 -8.42 5.99 -10.58
N TRP A 136 -7.94 7.23 -10.47
CA TRP A 136 -7.65 7.88 -9.19
C TRP A 136 -8.78 7.70 -8.17
N SER A 137 -10.04 7.82 -8.61
CA SER A 137 -11.23 7.67 -7.77
C SER A 137 -11.35 6.33 -7.02
N THR A 138 -10.64 5.29 -7.45
CA THR A 138 -10.55 4.04 -6.69
C THR A 138 -9.74 4.22 -5.41
N PHE A 139 -8.57 4.88 -5.49
CA PHE A 139 -7.69 5.14 -4.34
C PHE A 139 -8.34 6.13 -3.40
N GLU A 140 -8.84 7.22 -3.97
CA GLU A 140 -9.53 8.28 -3.23
C GLU A 140 -10.68 7.72 -2.39
N ARG A 141 -11.50 6.81 -2.93
CA ARG A 141 -12.61 6.19 -2.18
C ARG A 141 -12.16 5.28 -1.04
N GLU A 142 -11.06 4.55 -1.20
CA GLU A 142 -10.53 3.72 -0.10
C GLU A 142 -9.93 4.60 1.00
N LEU A 143 -9.15 5.62 0.62
CA LEU A 143 -8.48 6.53 1.55
C LEU A 143 -9.49 7.45 2.27
N ALA A 144 -10.52 7.94 1.59
CA ALA A 144 -11.61 8.71 2.18
C ALA A 144 -12.38 7.91 3.25
N ALA A 145 -12.41 6.59 3.11
CA ALA A 145 -13.05 5.69 4.07
C ALA A 145 -12.06 5.08 5.09
N ASN A 146 -10.85 5.63 5.21
CA ASN A 146 -9.79 5.15 6.11
C ASN A 146 -9.45 3.65 5.93
N ARG A 147 -9.53 3.15 4.70
CA ARG A 147 -9.18 1.76 4.35
C ARG A 147 -7.83 1.71 3.65
N PRO A 148 -6.75 1.29 4.32
CA PRO A 148 -5.49 1.03 3.65
C PRO A 148 -5.65 -0.16 2.69
N PHE A 149 -4.82 -0.20 1.65
CA PHE A 149 -4.90 -1.20 0.59
C PHE A 149 -3.52 -1.69 0.18
N ILE A 150 -3.48 -2.82 -0.53
CA ILE A 150 -2.26 -3.40 -1.06
C ILE A 150 -2.13 -3.01 -2.52
N LEU A 151 -1.00 -2.44 -2.92
CA LEU A 151 -0.70 -2.08 -4.30
C LEU A 151 0.46 -2.93 -4.82
N ASN A 152 0.26 -3.57 -5.98
CA ASN A 152 1.26 -4.36 -6.68
C ASN A 152 1.60 -3.69 -8.00
N MET A 153 2.89 -3.65 -8.36
CA MET A 153 3.36 -3.04 -9.61
C MET A 153 4.17 -4.05 -10.42
N ALA A 154 3.88 -4.14 -11.72
CA ALA A 154 4.56 -5.05 -12.64
C ALA A 154 5.82 -4.44 -13.28
N ASN A 155 6.05 -3.13 -13.12
CA ASN A 155 7.16 -2.40 -13.70
C ASN A 155 7.70 -1.31 -12.75
N GLY A 156 8.82 -0.68 -13.13
CA GLY A 156 9.41 0.44 -12.39
C GLY A 156 10.07 0.07 -11.07
N PHE A 157 10.22 1.07 -10.19
CA PHE A 157 10.97 0.96 -8.93
C PHE A 157 10.47 -0.14 -8.00
N TYR A 158 9.14 -0.37 -7.99
CA TYR A 158 8.49 -1.43 -7.21
C TYR A 158 8.08 -2.64 -8.07
N LYS A 159 8.79 -2.91 -9.18
CA LYS A 159 8.56 -4.13 -9.96
C LYS A 159 8.65 -5.37 -9.07
N ASN A 160 7.65 -6.25 -9.17
CA ASN A 160 7.53 -7.48 -8.38
C ASN A 160 7.52 -7.23 -6.86
N HIS A 161 6.97 -6.09 -6.44
CA HIS A 161 6.90 -5.70 -5.04
C HIS A 161 5.52 -5.15 -4.69
N SER A 162 5.03 -5.52 -3.51
CA SER A 162 3.79 -4.97 -2.94
C SER A 162 4.12 -3.87 -1.93
N VAL A 163 3.33 -2.82 -1.94
CA VAL A 163 3.38 -1.72 -0.95
C VAL A 163 2.00 -1.52 -0.31
N THR A 164 1.97 -0.93 0.87
CA THR A 164 0.73 -0.56 1.56
C THR A 164 0.39 0.89 1.26
N GLY A 165 -0.72 1.16 0.59
CA GLY A 165 -1.17 2.53 0.36
C GLY A 165 -1.93 3.09 1.57
N ILE A 166 -1.54 4.28 2.01
CA ILE A 166 -2.01 4.87 3.28
C ILE A 166 -2.42 6.34 3.14
N GLY A 167 -2.21 6.98 1.99
CA GLY A 167 -2.52 8.39 1.85
C GLY A 167 -2.22 8.95 0.48
N TYR A 168 -2.29 10.28 0.37
CA TYR A 168 -1.92 11.03 -0.81
C TYR A 168 -1.64 12.50 -0.51
N ILE A 169 -0.98 13.15 -1.47
CA ILE A 169 -0.90 14.60 -1.60
C ILE A 169 -1.30 14.98 -3.03
N ILE A 170 -2.22 15.94 -3.17
CA ILE A 170 -2.60 16.54 -4.45
C ILE A 170 -1.97 17.93 -4.51
N PHE A 171 -1.21 18.19 -5.57
CA PHE A 171 -0.64 19.48 -5.90
C PHE A 171 -1.42 20.14 -7.02
N ARG A 172 -1.50 21.47 -6.97
CA ARG A 172 -2.16 22.29 -7.98
C ARG A 172 -1.27 23.42 -8.46
N LYS A 173 -1.42 23.74 -9.74
CA LYS A 173 -0.89 24.95 -10.38
C LYS A 173 -1.95 25.48 -11.37
N PRO A 174 -2.35 26.76 -11.29
CA PRO A 174 -3.34 27.33 -12.21
C PRO A 174 -2.96 27.10 -13.68
N GLY A 175 -3.91 26.62 -14.48
CA GLY A 175 -3.69 26.30 -15.89
C GLY A 175 -3.09 24.91 -16.17
N PHE A 176 -2.80 24.11 -15.14
CA PHE A 176 -2.28 22.75 -15.28
C PHE A 176 -3.19 21.72 -14.58
N PRO A 177 -3.22 20.46 -15.05
CA PRO A 177 -3.84 19.36 -14.32
C PRO A 177 -3.19 19.18 -12.95
N ASP A 178 -3.96 18.70 -11.97
CA ASP A 178 -3.42 18.37 -10.65
C ASP A 178 -2.39 17.22 -10.74
N VAL A 179 -1.34 17.32 -9.92
CA VAL A 179 -0.34 16.25 -9.74
C VAL A 179 -0.65 15.51 -8.45
N ILE A 180 -0.71 14.19 -8.52
CA ILE A 180 -1.15 13.33 -7.42
C ILE A 180 -0.01 12.41 -7.03
N LEU A 181 0.45 12.55 -5.79
CA LEU A 181 1.40 11.64 -5.19
C LEU A 181 0.70 10.72 -4.21
N LEU A 182 0.71 9.42 -4.48
CA LEU A 182 0.18 8.40 -3.59
C LEU A 182 1.21 8.06 -2.51
N GLU A 183 0.79 8.12 -1.25
CA GLU A 183 1.61 7.81 -0.08
C GLU A 183 1.57 6.32 0.26
N VAL A 184 2.75 5.71 0.42
CA VAL A 184 2.89 4.28 0.65
C VAL A 184 3.93 3.93 1.72
N LEU A 185 3.68 2.81 2.41
CA LEU A 185 4.70 2.08 3.17
C LEU A 185 5.27 1.00 2.26
N ASP A 186 6.57 1.08 1.98
CA ASP A 186 7.22 0.20 1.00
C ASP A 186 7.70 -1.14 1.58
N ASN A 187 7.54 -1.36 2.89
CA ASN A 187 8.00 -2.55 3.61
C ASN A 187 9.52 -2.85 3.51
N ARG A 188 10.31 -1.96 2.91
CA ARG A 188 11.78 -2.06 2.77
C ARG A 188 12.49 -1.10 3.70
N SER A 189 11.89 0.06 3.96
CA SER A 189 12.35 1.10 4.86
C SER A 189 11.25 1.49 5.87
N ARG A 190 11.64 2.22 6.92
CA ARG A 190 10.68 2.72 7.92
C ARG A 190 10.04 4.05 7.51
N ASP A 191 10.50 4.62 6.41
CA ASP A 191 10.08 5.93 5.98
C ASP A 191 8.89 5.80 5.03
N ILE A 192 8.06 6.83 5.03
CA ILE A 192 7.05 7.01 4.00
C ILE A 192 7.72 7.25 2.65
N ARG A 193 7.11 6.70 1.61
CA ARG A 193 7.48 6.95 0.21
C ARG A 193 6.26 7.41 -0.57
N TYR A 194 6.52 8.08 -1.67
CA TYR A 194 5.47 8.47 -2.60
C TYR A 194 5.67 7.87 -3.99
N ILE A 195 4.53 7.71 -4.66
CA ILE A 195 4.37 7.26 -6.04
C ILE A 195 3.63 8.37 -6.78
N ASP A 196 4.26 8.95 -7.79
CA ASP A 196 3.63 9.82 -8.76
C ASP A 196 2.62 9.04 -9.59
N PHE A 197 1.34 9.28 -9.29
CA PHE A 197 0.21 8.61 -9.93
C PHE A 197 0.00 9.08 -11.37
N ASN A 198 0.44 10.31 -11.71
CA ASN A 198 0.30 10.87 -13.05
C ASN A 198 1.26 10.19 -14.05
N GLU A 199 2.37 9.66 -13.56
CA GLU A 199 3.45 9.07 -14.37
C GLU A 199 3.50 7.55 -14.27
N PHE A 200 2.76 6.98 -13.33
CA PHE A 200 2.70 5.54 -13.16
C PHE A 200 2.00 4.88 -14.35
N ASN A 201 2.78 4.23 -15.22
CA ASN A 201 2.24 3.49 -16.36
C ASN A 201 1.55 2.19 -15.88
N PHE A 202 0.22 2.17 -15.99
CA PHE A 202 -0.79 1.35 -15.30
C PHE A 202 -0.69 -0.18 -15.42
N TRP A 203 0.39 -0.80 -14.93
CA TRP A 203 0.53 -2.25 -14.90
C TRP A 203 0.66 -2.76 -13.47
N GLY A 204 -0.43 -3.26 -12.89
CA GLY A 204 -0.43 -3.75 -11.51
C GLY A 204 -1.79 -4.24 -11.00
N SER A 205 -1.93 -4.32 -9.67
CA SER A 205 -3.23 -4.47 -8.99
C SER A 205 -3.35 -3.61 -7.73
N ILE A 206 -4.53 -3.03 -7.50
CA ILE A 206 -4.94 -2.59 -6.17
C ILE A 206 -5.83 -3.68 -5.56
N THR A 207 -5.46 -4.17 -4.38
CA THR A 207 -6.28 -5.07 -3.57
C THR A 207 -6.86 -4.30 -2.40
N ARG A 208 -8.18 -4.13 -2.43
CA ARG A 208 -8.95 -3.42 -1.42
C ARG A 208 -9.32 -4.36 -0.28
N VAL A 209 -9.19 -3.92 0.96
CA VAL A 209 -9.49 -4.70 2.16
C VAL A 209 -10.73 -4.09 2.81
N HIS A 210 -11.86 -4.76 2.70
CA HIS A 210 -13.13 -4.26 3.23
C HIS A 210 -13.46 -4.99 4.54
N PRO A 211 -13.36 -4.30 5.68
CA PRO A 211 -13.72 -4.91 6.94
C PRO A 211 -15.25 -5.07 7.01
N PRO A 212 -15.79 -6.05 7.76
CA PRO A 212 -17.21 -6.09 8.03
C PRO A 212 -17.60 -4.92 8.93
N LYS A 213 -18.90 -4.59 9.00
CA LYS A 213 -19.37 -3.70 10.06
C LYS A 213 -19.06 -4.36 11.41
N LEU A 214 -18.45 -3.61 12.33
CA LEU A 214 -18.47 -4.03 13.72
C LEU A 214 -19.94 -3.97 14.16
N ASP A 215 -20.50 -5.11 14.54
CA ASP A 215 -21.72 -5.08 15.34
C ASP A 215 -21.35 -4.24 16.56
N VAL A 216 -22.04 -3.12 16.74
CA VAL A 216 -21.85 -2.27 17.92
C VAL A 216 -22.18 -3.17 19.10
N GLN A 217 -21.15 -3.70 19.77
CA GLN A 217 -21.33 -4.29 21.07
C GLN A 217 -21.87 -3.14 21.93
N PRO A 218 -23.10 -3.23 22.47
CA PRO A 218 -23.55 -2.23 23.41
C PRO A 218 -22.52 -2.21 24.55
N LYS A 219 -21.97 -1.03 24.79
CA LYS A 219 -21.16 -0.76 25.98
C LYS A 219 -21.98 -1.06 27.23
#